data_AF-A0A3N4S4K7-F1
#
_entry.id   AF-A0A3N4S4K7-F1
#
_cell.length_a   1.000
_cell.length_b   1.000
_cell.length_c   1.000
_cell.angle_alpha   90.00
_cell.angle_beta   90.00
_cell.angle_gamma   90.00
#
_symmetry.space_group_name_H-M   'P 1'
#
loop_
_entity.id
_entity.type
_entity.pdbx_description
1 polymer ?
#
loop_
_entity_poly.entity_id
_entity_poly.type
_entity_poly.pdbx_seq_one_letter_code
_entity_poly.pdbx_strand_id
1 'polypeptide(L)'
;MITFAFEPRAEDVFWSPEWRPVNPDRPEHPELTGADFSMSCFLADVRLGVHGVDLSLRTPGLPVADFALMLEYARTELETRSDIAVETSVTQHVFSLSRGSDAVTLTTNYAPGAAELTWAELWQLTDRAKAEAFRLITTAHPELRDNAWLRETVGAPPTA
;
A
#
# COMPACT_ATOMS: atom_id res chain seq x y z
N MET A 1 -0.65 0.79 -20.00
CA MET A 1 -0.96 1.88 -19.05
C MET A 1 -1.34 1.26 -17.71
N ILE A 2 -0.85 1.83 -16.60
CA ILE A 2 -1.18 1.40 -15.24
C ILE A 2 -2.31 2.26 -14.69
N THR A 3 -3.37 1.62 -14.22
CA THR A 3 -4.47 2.22 -13.46
C THR A 3 -4.37 1.77 -12.01
N PHE A 4 -4.21 2.71 -11.09
CA PHE A 4 -4.09 2.43 -9.67
C PHE A 4 -4.96 3.40 -8.86
N ALA A 5 -5.66 2.90 -7.83
CA ALA A 5 -6.28 3.72 -6.80
C ALA A 5 -6.57 2.89 -5.55
N PHE A 6 -6.60 3.56 -4.41
CA PHE A 6 -7.26 3.03 -3.21
C PHE A 6 -8.69 3.57 -3.14
N GLU A 7 -9.62 2.69 -2.79
CA GLU A 7 -11.04 3.02 -2.57
C GLU A 7 -11.36 2.80 -1.09
N PRO A 8 -11.31 3.87 -0.25
CA PRO A 8 -11.60 3.79 1.18
C PRO A 8 -12.96 3.14 1.47
N ARG A 9 -12.99 2.23 2.42
CA ARG A 9 -14.20 1.52 2.81
C ARG A 9 -15.06 2.36 3.76
N ALA A 10 -16.32 2.54 3.41
CA ALA A 10 -17.25 3.32 4.22
C ALA A 10 -17.54 2.68 5.59
N GLU A 11 -17.43 1.36 5.69
CA GLU A 11 -17.62 0.61 6.93
C GLU A 11 -16.42 0.64 7.88
N ASP A 12 -15.24 1.04 7.40
CA ASP A 12 -14.08 1.18 8.27
C ASP A 12 -14.13 2.53 9.00
N VAL A 13 -14.38 2.43 10.31
CA VAL A 13 -14.48 3.57 11.23
C VAL A 13 -13.25 4.48 11.22
N PHE A 14 -12.08 3.95 10.86
CA PHE A 14 -10.85 4.73 10.79
C PHE A 14 -10.86 5.74 9.64
N TRP A 15 -11.72 5.63 8.64
CA TRP A 15 -11.90 6.69 7.64
C TRP A 15 -12.86 7.80 8.07
N SER A 16 -13.62 7.60 9.16
CA SER A 16 -14.60 8.58 9.62
C SER A 16 -13.88 9.82 10.17
N PRO A 17 -14.26 11.04 9.76
CA PRO A 17 -13.73 12.28 10.34
C PRO A 17 -14.20 12.50 11.79
N GLU A 18 -15.13 11.68 12.29
CA GLU A 18 -15.55 11.67 13.69
C GLU A 18 -14.71 10.74 14.56
N TRP A 19 -13.94 9.83 13.94
CA TRP A 19 -12.99 9.03 14.70
C TRP A 19 -11.99 9.97 15.37
N ARG A 20 -11.77 9.73 16.65
CA ARG A 20 -10.80 10.46 17.45
C ARG A 20 -9.86 9.45 18.07
N PRO A 21 -8.54 9.72 18.07
CA PRO A 21 -7.63 9.06 18.98
C PRO A 21 -8.17 9.18 20.42
N VAL A 22 -8.01 8.14 21.22
CA VAL A 22 -8.40 8.08 22.64
C VAL A 22 -7.69 9.17 23.46
N ASN A 23 -6.50 9.61 23.04
CA ASN A 23 -5.73 10.71 23.66
C ASN A 23 -5.27 11.73 22.60
N PRO A 24 -6.14 12.66 22.18
CA PRO A 24 -5.85 13.62 21.10
C PRO A 24 -4.80 14.69 21.48
N ASP A 25 -4.59 14.95 22.77
CA ASP A 25 -3.73 16.04 23.26
C ASP A 25 -2.23 15.67 23.36
N ARG A 26 -1.83 14.47 22.90
CA ARG A 26 -0.42 14.06 22.90
C ARG A 26 0.29 14.52 21.62
N PRO A 27 1.40 15.27 21.72
CA PRO A 27 2.07 15.91 20.58
C PRO A 27 2.65 14.95 19.54
N GLU A 28 2.77 13.67 19.85
CA GLU A 28 3.32 12.65 18.93
C GLU A 28 2.22 11.87 18.16
N HIS A 29 0.93 12.14 18.42
CA HIS A 29 -0.18 11.24 18.08
C HIS A 29 0.19 9.75 18.24
N PRO A 30 0.78 9.35 19.40
CA PRO A 30 1.49 8.08 19.55
C PRO A 30 0.57 6.85 19.59
N GLU A 31 -0.74 7.04 19.44
CA GLU A 31 -1.71 5.96 19.59
C GLU A 31 -1.80 5.07 18.36
N LEU A 32 -1.53 5.62 17.17
CA LEU A 32 -1.38 4.81 15.97
C LEU A 32 0.10 4.55 15.73
N THR A 33 0.48 3.31 16.00
CA THR A 33 1.79 2.74 15.70
C THR A 33 1.83 2.24 14.26
N GLY A 34 3.01 1.88 13.77
CA GLY A 34 3.13 1.21 12.48
C GLY A 34 2.33 -0.08 12.38
N ALA A 35 2.16 -0.81 13.49
CA ALA A 35 1.30 -1.99 13.50
C ALA A 35 -0.17 -1.63 13.26
N ASP A 36 -0.65 -0.52 13.81
CA ASP A 36 -2.03 -0.08 13.60
C ASP A 36 -2.28 0.28 12.14
N PHE A 37 -1.36 1.02 11.51
CA PHE A 37 -1.43 1.37 10.10
C PHE A 37 -1.28 0.17 9.16
N SER A 38 -0.45 -0.82 9.51
CA SER A 38 -0.18 -1.97 8.64
C SER A 38 -1.15 -3.14 8.87
N MET A 39 -1.93 -3.16 9.95
CA MET A 39 -2.78 -4.32 10.26
C MET A 39 -4.27 -4.00 10.35
N SER A 40 -4.65 -2.85 10.88
CA SER A 40 -6.02 -2.69 11.40
C SER A 40 -6.74 -1.43 10.95
N CYS A 41 -6.00 -0.38 10.57
CA CYS A 41 -6.56 0.92 10.25
C CYS A 41 -6.54 1.19 8.74
N PHE A 42 -7.48 2.00 8.27
CA PHE A 42 -7.47 2.56 6.92
C PHE A 42 -7.56 1.48 5.82
N LEU A 43 -8.55 0.61 5.95
CA LEU A 43 -8.87 -0.46 5.01
C LEU A 43 -9.47 0.11 3.72
N ALA A 44 -8.90 -0.27 2.58
CA ALA A 44 -9.41 0.10 1.27
C ALA A 44 -9.49 -1.11 0.35
N ASP A 45 -10.39 -1.00 -0.64
CA ASP A 45 -10.27 -1.81 -1.84
C ASP A 45 -9.14 -1.26 -2.71
N VAL A 46 -8.42 -2.14 -3.38
CA VAL A 46 -7.33 -1.78 -4.28
C VAL A 46 -7.82 -1.94 -5.71
N ARG A 47 -7.85 -0.86 -6.47
CA ARG A 47 -8.01 -0.93 -7.92
C ARG A 47 -6.64 -0.96 -8.56
N LEU A 48 -6.28 -2.09 -9.18
CA LEU A 48 -4.99 -2.28 -9.84
C LEU A 48 -5.20 -2.92 -11.20
N GLY A 49 -5.01 -2.13 -12.24
CA GLY A 49 -5.00 -2.60 -13.62
C GLY A 49 -3.66 -2.29 -14.25
N VAL A 50 -3.06 -3.27 -14.92
CA VAL A 50 -1.76 -3.11 -15.59
C VAL A 50 -1.86 -3.61 -17.01
N HIS A 51 -1.71 -2.71 -17.98
CA HIS A 51 -1.74 -3.02 -19.42
C HIS A 51 -2.94 -3.88 -19.85
N GLY A 52 -4.09 -3.68 -19.21
CA GLY A 52 -5.34 -4.39 -19.50
C GLY A 52 -5.59 -5.64 -18.64
N VAL A 53 -4.63 -6.03 -17.79
CA VAL A 53 -4.81 -7.10 -16.79
C VAL A 53 -5.34 -6.48 -15.50
N ASP A 54 -6.48 -6.96 -15.04
CA ASP A 54 -7.09 -6.53 -13.76
C ASP A 54 -6.60 -7.43 -12.62
N LEU A 55 -5.90 -6.82 -11.67
CA LEU A 55 -5.40 -7.42 -10.43
C LEU A 55 -6.01 -6.72 -9.20
N SER A 56 -7.18 -6.10 -9.36
CA SER A 56 -7.86 -5.39 -8.28
C SER A 56 -8.27 -6.35 -7.16
N LEU A 57 -8.19 -5.86 -5.93
CA LEU A 57 -8.56 -6.58 -4.72
C LEU A 57 -9.69 -5.86 -4.00
N ARG A 58 -10.82 -6.53 -3.79
CA ARG A 58 -12.02 -5.95 -3.17
C ARG A 58 -12.49 -6.61 -1.88
N THR A 59 -11.98 -7.76 -1.46
CA THR A 59 -12.44 -8.41 -0.23
C THR A 59 -11.30 -9.27 0.32
N PRO A 60 -10.95 -9.15 1.61
CA PRO A 60 -11.59 -8.36 2.66
C PRO A 60 -11.18 -6.88 2.71
N GLY A 61 -10.49 -6.37 1.67
CA GLY A 61 -9.85 -5.05 1.71
C GLY A 61 -8.54 -5.14 2.48
N LEU A 62 -7.69 -4.13 2.38
CA LEU A 62 -6.41 -4.13 3.08
C LEU A 62 -6.02 -2.73 3.57
N PRO A 63 -5.21 -2.64 4.65
CA PRO A 63 -4.67 -1.36 5.09
C PRO A 63 -3.86 -0.71 3.97
N VAL A 64 -4.16 0.55 3.64
CA VAL A 64 -3.48 1.24 2.52
C VAL A 64 -1.96 1.33 2.72
N ALA A 65 -1.50 1.46 3.97
CA ALA A 65 -0.08 1.49 4.31
C ALA A 65 0.58 0.13 4.11
N ASP A 66 -0.09 -0.95 4.49
CA ASP A 66 0.43 -2.33 4.33
C ASP A 66 0.71 -2.66 2.85
N PHE A 67 -0.24 -2.37 1.96
CA PHE A 67 -0.05 -2.60 0.53
C PHE A 67 1.08 -1.74 -0.06
N ALA A 68 1.16 -0.47 0.33
CA ALA A 68 2.22 0.41 -0.15
C ALA A 68 3.61 -0.07 0.29
N LEU A 69 3.75 -0.51 1.54
CA LEU A 69 5.00 -1.04 2.09
C LEU A 69 5.34 -2.43 1.53
N MET A 70 4.35 -3.27 1.26
CA MET A 70 4.54 -4.54 0.56
C MET A 70 5.14 -4.32 -0.83
N LEU A 71 4.65 -3.34 -1.60
CA LEU A 71 5.22 -3.00 -2.91
C LEU A 71 6.65 -2.44 -2.80
N GLU A 72 6.94 -1.64 -1.78
CA GLU A 72 8.29 -1.14 -1.53
C GLU A 72 9.26 -2.27 -1.16
N TYR A 73 8.82 -3.19 -0.31
CA TYR A 73 9.58 -4.38 0.04
C TYR A 73 9.87 -5.25 -1.18
N ALA A 74 8.85 -5.57 -1.98
CA ALA A 74 9.00 -6.36 -3.20
C ALA A 74 9.97 -5.69 -4.20
N ARG A 75 9.83 -4.38 -4.40
CA ARG A 75 10.74 -3.59 -5.24
C ARG A 75 12.18 -3.72 -4.77
N THR A 76 12.43 -3.53 -3.48
CA THR A 76 13.78 -3.56 -2.90
C THR A 76 14.41 -4.95 -3.02
N GLU A 77 13.67 -6.01 -2.72
CA GLU A 77 14.19 -7.38 -2.80
C GLU A 77 14.53 -7.79 -4.24
N LEU A 78 13.74 -7.37 -5.23
CA LEU A 78 14.00 -7.63 -6.65
C LEU A 78 15.24 -6.92 -7.23
N GLU A 79 15.91 -6.07 -6.45
CA GLU A 79 17.24 -5.55 -6.82
C GLU A 79 18.32 -6.63 -6.69
N THR A 80 18.12 -7.58 -5.77
CA THR A 80 19.10 -8.64 -5.47
C THR A 80 18.60 -10.04 -5.83
N ARG A 81 17.29 -10.21 -5.98
CA ARG A 81 16.62 -11.48 -6.31
C ARG A 81 15.91 -11.41 -7.65
N SER A 82 15.77 -12.56 -8.31
CA SER A 82 15.00 -12.71 -9.54
C SER A 82 13.51 -12.91 -9.30
N ASP A 83 13.12 -13.30 -8.09
CA ASP A 83 11.74 -13.66 -7.76
C ASP A 83 11.49 -13.46 -6.27
N ILE A 84 10.25 -13.07 -5.97
CA ILE A 84 9.76 -12.94 -4.62
C ILE A 84 8.24 -13.17 -4.58
N ALA A 85 7.77 -13.78 -3.51
CA ALA A 85 6.37 -13.79 -3.12
C ALA A 85 6.24 -13.01 -1.81
N VAL A 86 5.36 -12.02 -1.79
CA VAL A 86 5.10 -11.17 -0.63
C VAL A 86 3.64 -11.26 -0.23
N GLU A 87 3.40 -11.31 1.07
CA GLU A 87 2.08 -11.34 1.67
C GLU A 87 1.78 -10.00 2.33
N THR A 88 0.53 -9.56 2.23
CA THR A 88 0.01 -8.47 3.08
C THR A 88 -0.11 -8.96 4.52
N SER A 89 0.12 -8.10 5.51
CA SER A 89 0.27 -8.47 6.92
C SER A 89 -0.92 -9.21 7.54
N VAL A 90 -2.13 -9.03 7.01
CA VAL A 90 -3.37 -9.55 7.64
C VAL A 90 -4.17 -10.49 6.74
N THR A 91 -3.81 -10.60 5.47
CA THR A 91 -4.52 -11.47 4.53
C THR A 91 -3.57 -12.46 3.89
N GLN A 92 -4.08 -13.63 3.53
CA GLN A 92 -3.33 -14.63 2.77
C GLN A 92 -3.20 -14.26 1.28
N HIS A 93 -3.32 -12.97 0.94
CA HIS A 93 -3.12 -12.48 -0.41
C HIS A 93 -1.65 -12.38 -0.70
N VAL A 94 -1.23 -13.20 -1.67
CA VAL A 94 0.15 -13.29 -2.13
C VAL A 94 0.26 -12.52 -3.43
N PHE A 95 1.24 -11.62 -3.49
CA PHE A 95 1.71 -11.00 -4.71
C PHE A 95 3.05 -11.64 -5.06
N SER A 96 3.11 -12.26 -6.23
CA SER A 96 4.34 -12.86 -6.73
C SER A 96 4.91 -12.00 -7.84
N LEU A 97 6.17 -11.61 -7.69
CA LEU A 97 6.89 -10.80 -8.66
C LEU A 97 8.11 -11.57 -9.15
N SER A 98 8.32 -11.62 -10.45
CA SER A 98 9.50 -12.21 -11.07
C SER A 98 10.13 -11.26 -12.07
N ARG A 99 11.41 -10.97 -11.89
CA ARG A 99 12.20 -10.07 -12.73
C ARG A 99 12.91 -10.87 -13.83
N GLY A 100 12.50 -10.64 -15.08
CA GLY A 100 13.22 -11.04 -16.29
C GLY A 100 14.26 -10.00 -16.72
N SER A 101 14.76 -10.13 -17.96
CA SER A 101 15.72 -9.18 -18.53
C SER A 101 15.13 -7.78 -18.71
N ASP A 102 13.90 -7.70 -19.20
CA ASP A 102 13.28 -6.45 -19.65
C ASP A 102 11.98 -6.11 -18.91
N ALA A 103 11.41 -7.07 -18.18
CA ALA A 103 10.12 -6.92 -17.53
C ALA A 103 10.08 -7.63 -16.16
N VAL A 104 9.14 -7.19 -15.33
CA VAL A 104 8.74 -7.82 -14.07
C VAL A 104 7.34 -8.39 -14.29
N THR A 105 7.17 -9.69 -14.15
CA THR A 105 5.85 -10.31 -14.12
C THR A 105 5.28 -10.21 -12.71
N LEU A 106 4.08 -9.66 -12.58
CA LEU A 106 3.28 -9.58 -11.37
C LEU A 106 2.08 -10.51 -11.47
N THR A 107 1.92 -11.42 -10.51
CA THR A 107 0.76 -12.29 -10.36
C THR A 107 0.22 -12.22 -8.93
N THR A 108 -1.00 -12.68 -8.74
CA THR A 108 -1.63 -12.78 -7.42
C THR A 108 -2.31 -14.13 -7.25
N ASN A 109 -2.53 -14.58 -6.02
CA ASN A 109 -3.25 -15.83 -5.76
C ASN A 109 -4.78 -15.68 -5.74
N TYR A 110 -5.32 -14.47 -5.90
CA TYR A 110 -6.75 -14.18 -5.79
C TYR A 110 -7.39 -13.67 -7.09
N ALA A 111 -6.60 -13.19 -8.06
CA ALA A 111 -7.07 -12.80 -9.38
C ALA A 111 -6.39 -13.61 -10.48
N PRO A 112 -7.14 -14.11 -11.48
CA PRO A 112 -6.54 -14.78 -12.63
C PRO A 112 -5.85 -13.74 -13.52
N GLY A 113 -4.53 -13.85 -13.68
CA GLY A 113 -3.80 -12.98 -14.60
C GLY A 113 -2.33 -12.86 -14.25
N ALA A 114 -1.54 -12.51 -15.27
CA ALA A 114 -0.15 -12.13 -15.13
C ALA A 114 0.03 -10.79 -15.83
N ALA A 115 0.38 -9.76 -15.06
CA ALA A 115 0.71 -8.45 -15.59
C ALA A 115 2.21 -8.37 -15.82
N GLU A 116 2.63 -7.75 -16.92
CA GLU A 116 4.05 -7.43 -17.15
C GLU A 116 4.28 -5.94 -16.92
N LEU A 117 5.23 -5.59 -16.07
CA LEU A 117 5.63 -4.22 -15.76
C LEU A 117 7.06 -4.03 -16.25
N THR A 118 7.43 -2.85 -16.70
CA THR A 118 8.85 -2.49 -16.72
C THR A 118 9.37 -2.23 -15.29
N TRP A 119 10.68 -2.26 -15.09
CA TRP A 119 11.26 -1.90 -13.79
C TRP A 119 10.88 -0.47 -13.35
N ALA A 120 10.86 0.47 -14.30
CA ALA A 120 10.45 1.85 -14.06
C ALA A 120 8.96 1.96 -13.68
N GLU A 121 8.10 1.13 -14.29
CA GLU A 121 6.68 1.06 -13.95
C GLU A 121 6.44 0.51 -12.55
N LEU A 122 7.21 -0.50 -12.11
CA LEU A 122 7.16 -0.98 -10.74
C LEU A 122 7.52 0.14 -9.74
N TRP A 123 8.59 0.88 -10.02
CA TRP A 123 8.98 2.06 -9.22
C TRP A 123 7.85 3.09 -9.13
N GLN A 124 7.27 3.47 -10.26
CA GLN A 124 6.18 4.44 -10.31
C GLN A 124 4.94 3.94 -9.57
N LEU A 125 4.62 2.65 -9.66
CA LEU A 125 3.50 2.05 -8.93
C LEU A 125 3.73 2.11 -7.42
N THR A 126 4.92 1.75 -6.95
CA THR A 126 5.30 1.83 -5.53
C THR A 126 5.21 3.26 -5.01
N ASP A 127 5.82 4.23 -5.71
CA ASP A 127 5.82 5.63 -5.28
C ASP A 127 4.40 6.21 -5.26
N ARG A 128 3.59 5.87 -6.28
CA ARG A 128 2.17 6.26 -6.32
C ARG A 128 1.38 5.66 -5.17
N ALA A 129 1.58 4.38 -4.84
CA ALA A 129 0.89 3.72 -3.75
C ALA A 129 1.21 4.39 -2.39
N LYS A 130 2.49 4.66 -2.12
CA LYS A 130 2.93 5.36 -0.91
C LYS A 130 2.33 6.77 -0.82
N ALA A 131 2.44 7.55 -1.89
CA ALA A 131 1.91 8.91 -1.94
C ALA A 131 0.38 8.93 -1.78
N GLU A 132 -0.34 7.99 -2.41
CA GLU A 132 -1.80 7.91 -2.31
C GLU A 132 -2.27 7.47 -0.93
N ALA A 133 -1.60 6.49 -0.30
CA ALA A 133 -1.87 6.08 1.08
C ALA A 133 -1.68 7.24 2.06
N PHE A 134 -0.53 7.92 2.01
CA PHE A 134 -0.24 9.07 2.86
C PHE A 134 -1.26 10.20 2.65
N ARG A 135 -1.58 10.52 1.39
CA ARG A 135 -2.57 11.56 1.05
C ARG A 135 -3.95 11.21 1.58
N LEU A 136 -4.43 9.98 1.41
CA LEU A 136 -5.76 9.57 1.87
C LEU A 136 -5.88 9.66 3.39
N ILE A 137 -4.91 9.08 4.11
CA ILE A 137 -4.88 9.09 5.58
C ILE A 137 -4.87 10.53 6.09
N THR A 138 -3.98 11.39 5.59
CA THR A 138 -3.85 12.78 6.05
C THR A 138 -4.93 13.72 5.52
N THR A 139 -5.74 13.29 4.55
CA THR A 139 -6.96 14.00 4.14
C THR A 139 -8.11 13.69 5.10
N ALA A 140 -8.24 12.41 5.51
CA ALA A 140 -9.24 12.01 6.48
C ALA A 140 -8.93 12.54 7.89
N HIS A 141 -7.65 12.50 8.28
CA HIS A 141 -7.14 12.93 9.59
C HIS A 141 -5.90 13.82 9.43
N PRO A 142 -6.08 15.13 9.23
CA PRO A 142 -4.97 16.08 9.05
C PRO A 142 -3.92 16.04 10.15
N GLU A 143 -4.32 15.70 11.38
CA GLU A 143 -3.44 15.55 12.55
C GLU A 143 -2.42 14.42 12.41
N LEU A 144 -2.72 13.36 11.64
CA LEU A 144 -1.79 12.26 11.40
C LEU A 144 -0.62 12.64 10.50
N ARG A 145 -0.63 13.84 9.89
CA ARG A 145 0.49 14.33 9.08
C ARG A 145 1.80 14.39 9.87
N ASP A 146 1.71 14.67 11.17
CA ASP A 146 2.87 14.80 12.06
C ASP A 146 3.25 13.48 12.74
N ASN A 147 2.49 12.39 12.53
CA ASN A 147 2.84 11.07 13.05
C ASN A 147 4.19 10.63 12.44
N ALA A 148 5.18 10.42 13.32
CA ALA A 148 6.56 10.18 12.90
C ALA A 148 6.68 8.93 12.02
N TRP A 149 6.04 7.82 12.42
CA TRP A 149 6.08 6.58 11.65
C TRP A 149 5.47 6.75 10.27
N LEU A 150 4.27 7.35 10.18
CA LEU A 150 3.58 7.55 8.90
C LEU A 150 4.39 8.46 7.97
N ARG A 151 4.92 9.57 8.49
CA ARG A 151 5.75 10.52 7.74
C ARG A 151 7.04 9.89 7.23
N GLU A 152 7.74 9.12 8.06
CA GLU A 152 9.06 8.58 7.72
C GLU A 152 8.98 7.29 6.90
N THR A 153 7.92 6.50 7.08
CA THR A 153 7.81 5.18 6.46
C THR A 153 6.98 5.22 5.17
N VAL A 154 5.84 5.92 5.19
CA VAL A 154 4.92 5.99 4.05
C VAL A 154 5.06 7.31 3.28
N GLY A 155 5.17 8.43 4.00
CA GLY A 155 5.23 9.77 3.42
C GLY A 155 6.61 10.21 2.93
N ALA A 156 7.67 9.47 3.27
CA ALA A 156 9.02 9.81 2.85
C ALA A 156 9.19 9.61 1.33
N PRO A 157 9.82 10.55 0.62
CA PRO A 157 10.21 10.32 -0.76
C PRO A 157 11.18 9.13 -0.82
N PRO A 158 11.17 8.34 -1.91
CA PRO A 158 12.09 7.22 -2.06
C PRO A 158 13.53 7.72 -1.88
N THR A 159 14.30 7.06 -1.01
CA THR A 159 15.75 7.27 -0.93
C THR A 159 16.36 6.86 -2.26
N ALA A 160 17.03 7.83 -2.91
CA ALA A 160 17.69 7.70 -4.20
C ALA A 160 18.91 6.76 -4.16
#